data_AF-A0A848ZGN0-F1
#
_entry.id   AF-A0A848ZGN0-F1
#
_cell.length_a   1.000
_cell.length_b   1.000
_cell.length_c   1.000
_cell.angle_alpha   90.00
_cell.angle_beta   90.00
_cell.angle_gamma   90.00
#
_symmetry.space_group_name_H-M   'P 1'
#
loop_
_entity.id
_entity.type
_entity.pdbx_description
1 polymer ?
#
loop_
_entity_poly.entity_id
_entity_poly.type
_entity_poly.pdbx_seq_one_letter_code
_entity_poly.pdbx_strand_id
1 'polypeptide(L)'
;MEIKEEHKKLLKSMGLKEKDFERFDGKFVRYEFDKEKGVRIYDPYYRTSYNEYIDADGWSAWSSENDTFMSNILKDARKKAEESEKISPKPTEEEITRSLQNKFGEKVTSDSEE
;
A
#
# COMPACT_ATOMS: atom_id res chain seq x y z
N MET A 1 2.16 16.54 13.49
CA MET A 1 0.95 17.37 13.30
C MET A 1 -0.11 16.93 14.32
N GLU A 2 -0.93 17.81 14.87
CA GLU A 2 -2.01 17.41 15.77
C GLU A 2 -3.28 17.05 14.98
N ILE A 3 -3.85 15.88 15.25
CA ILE A 3 -5.07 15.39 14.60
C ILE A 3 -6.17 15.30 15.65
N LYS A 4 -7.27 16.03 15.45
CA LYS A 4 -8.43 15.96 16.35
C LYS A 4 -9.03 14.55 16.32
N GLU A 5 -9.49 14.06 17.46
CA GLU A 5 -10.07 12.71 17.58
C GLU A 5 -11.27 12.47 16.66
N GLU A 6 -12.10 13.50 16.44
CA GLU A 6 -13.22 13.43 15.50
C GLU A 6 -12.73 13.16 14.07
N HIS A 7 -11.64 13.79 13.66
CA HIS A 7 -11.06 13.63 12.34
C HIS A 7 -10.37 12.26 12.20
N LYS A 8 -9.73 11.76 13.27
CA LYS A 8 -9.13 10.41 13.27
C LYS A 8 -10.15 9.34 12.94
N LYS A 9 -11.40 9.45 13.42
CA LYS A 9 -12.47 8.49 13.10
C LYS A 9 -12.75 8.46 11.59
N LEU A 10 -12.82 9.62 10.94
CA LEU A 10 -13.03 9.74 9.50
C LEU A 10 -11.84 9.20 8.70
N LEU A 11 -10.61 9.51 9.14
CA LEU A 11 -9.39 8.97 8.51
C LEU A 11 -9.33 7.45 8.61
N LYS A 12 -9.73 6.86 9.75
CA LYS A 12 -9.84 5.40 9.90
C LYS A 12 -10.88 4.79 8.96
N SER A 13 -12.03 5.44 8.77
CA SER A 13 -13.03 4.93 7.83
C SER A 13 -12.57 4.96 6.38
N MET A 14 -11.58 5.80 6.04
CA MET A 14 -10.90 5.80 4.74
C MET A 14 -9.83 4.71 4.60
N GLY A 15 -9.61 3.88 5.63
CA GLY A 15 -8.65 2.77 5.58
C GLY A 15 -7.31 3.02 6.29
N LEU A 16 -7.12 4.18 6.95
CA LEU A 16 -5.89 4.44 7.71
C LEU A 16 -5.86 3.63 9.00
N LYS A 17 -4.66 3.19 9.37
CA LYS A 17 -4.37 2.48 10.61
C LYS A 17 -3.83 3.43 11.66
N GLU A 18 -3.87 3.01 12.92
CA GLU A 18 -3.34 3.82 14.04
C GLU A 18 -1.88 4.23 13.81
N LYS A 19 -1.06 3.29 13.31
CA LYS A 19 0.35 3.52 12.98
C LYS A 19 0.58 4.56 11.88
N ASP A 20 -0.42 4.82 11.04
CA ASP A 20 -0.29 5.82 9.98
C ASP A 20 -0.33 7.25 10.55
N PHE A 21 -0.95 7.47 11.71
CA PHE A 21 -1.01 8.79 12.34
C PHE A 21 0.35 9.32 12.76
N GLU A 22 1.30 8.42 13.05
CA GLU A 22 2.69 8.78 13.35
C GLU A 22 3.41 9.39 12.13
N ARG A 23 2.92 9.12 10.92
CA ARG A 23 3.51 9.63 9.67
C ARG A 23 3.10 11.07 9.36
N PHE A 24 2.08 11.62 10.04
CA PHE A 24 1.56 12.97 9.82
C PHE A 24 2.55 14.05 10.28
N ASP A 25 3.42 14.45 9.35
CA ASP A 25 4.52 15.39 9.54
C ASP A 25 4.18 16.83 9.12
N GLY A 26 3.04 17.05 8.46
CA GLY A 26 2.64 18.37 7.95
C GLY A 26 3.33 18.76 6.64
N LYS A 27 4.22 17.92 6.10
CA LYS A 27 5.01 18.17 4.88
C LYS A 27 4.65 17.18 3.78
N PHE A 28 4.87 15.90 4.03
CA PHE A 28 4.66 14.81 3.09
C PHE A 28 3.42 13.99 3.43
N VAL A 29 2.99 14.02 4.69
CA VAL A 29 1.70 13.46 5.11
C VAL A 29 0.98 14.51 5.95
N ARG A 30 -0.18 14.95 5.46
CA ARG A 30 -1.07 15.89 6.15
C ARG A 30 -2.52 15.58 5.78
N TYR A 31 -3.45 16.15 6.54
CA TYR A 31 -4.87 16.07 6.21
C TYR A 31 -5.50 17.46 6.22
N GLU A 32 -6.63 17.55 5.53
CA GLU A 32 -7.55 18.65 5.63
C GLU A 32 -8.90 18.15 6.12
N PHE A 33 -9.64 19.04 6.78
CA PHE A 33 -11.00 18.80 7.22
C PHE A 33 -11.89 19.93 6.72
N ASP A 34 -13.01 19.54 6.12
CA ASP A 34 -14.11 20.39 5.72
C ASP A 34 -15.41 19.83 6.34
N LYS A 35 -16.28 20.70 6.82
CA LYS A 35 -17.48 20.28 7.55
C LYS A 35 -18.49 19.54 6.67
N GLU A 36 -18.55 19.86 5.39
CA GLU A 36 -19.48 19.27 4.44
C GLU A 36 -18.84 18.09 3.70
N LYS A 37 -17.55 18.20 3.38
CA LYS A 37 -16.84 17.19 2.59
C LYS A 37 -16.13 16.12 3.43
N GLY A 38 -15.92 16.36 4.72
CA GLY A 38 -15.23 15.46 5.63
C GLY A 38 -13.71 15.66 5.60
N VAL A 39 -12.94 14.58 5.51
CA VAL A 39 -11.46 14.66 5.51
C VAL A 39 -10.88 14.25 4.17
N ARG A 40 -9.72 14.80 3.83
CA ARG A 40 -8.88 14.30 2.74
C ARG A 40 -7.43 14.28 3.17
N ILE A 41 -6.62 13.46 2.51
CA ILE A 41 -5.24 13.20 2.90
C ILE A 41 -4.33 13.64 1.77
N TYR A 42 -3.25 14.32 2.12
CA TYR A 42 -2.13 14.55 1.22
C TYR A 42 -1.07 13.51 1.52
N ASP A 43 -0.81 12.64 0.57
CA ASP A 43 0.19 11.57 0.69
C ASP A 43 0.75 11.19 -0.70
N PRO A 44 1.44 12.12 -1.39
CA PRO A 44 1.90 11.91 -2.77
C PRO A 44 2.83 10.71 -2.96
N TYR A 45 3.36 10.15 -1.86
CA TYR A 45 4.30 9.03 -1.87
C TYR A 45 3.73 7.76 -1.25
N TYR A 46 2.41 7.67 -1.03
CA TYR A 46 1.75 6.49 -0.45
C TYR A 46 2.46 5.99 0.82
N ARG A 47 2.81 6.93 1.70
CA ARG A 47 3.45 6.63 2.98
C ARG A 47 2.46 6.07 3.97
N THR A 48 1.16 6.24 3.81
CA THR A 48 0.16 5.67 4.72
C THR A 48 -0.39 4.35 4.20
N SER A 49 -1.24 3.68 4.98
CA SER A 49 -1.98 2.50 4.49
C SER A 49 -3.16 2.87 3.59
N TYR A 50 -3.32 4.15 3.21
CA TYR A 50 -4.36 4.57 2.26
C TYR A 50 -4.19 3.84 0.93
N ASN A 51 -5.27 3.22 0.47
CA ASN A 51 -5.26 2.23 -0.60
C ASN A 51 -6.06 2.66 -1.84
N GLU A 52 -6.62 3.85 -1.81
CA GLU A 52 -7.34 4.44 -2.93
C GLU A 52 -6.46 5.44 -3.68
N TYR A 53 -7.01 5.98 -4.77
CA TYR A 53 -6.28 6.84 -5.67
C TYR A 53 -5.90 8.17 -5.00
N ILE A 54 -4.67 8.59 -5.25
CA ILE A 54 -4.15 9.92 -4.90
C ILE A 54 -3.90 10.64 -6.23
N ASP A 55 -4.54 11.80 -6.38
CA ASP A 55 -4.46 12.64 -7.57
C ASP A 55 -3.03 13.14 -7.82
N ALA A 56 -2.79 13.65 -9.03
CA ALA A 56 -1.48 14.19 -9.43
C ALA A 56 -1.01 15.37 -8.55
N ASP A 57 -1.92 16.02 -7.83
CA ASP A 57 -1.62 17.08 -6.87
C ASP A 57 -1.21 16.55 -5.48
N GLY A 58 -1.22 15.23 -5.29
CA GLY A 58 -0.85 14.54 -4.05
C GLY A 58 -1.99 14.39 -3.05
N TRP A 59 -3.21 14.82 -3.36
CA TRP A 59 -4.37 14.68 -2.50
C TRP A 59 -5.23 13.48 -2.85
N SER A 60 -5.83 12.88 -1.83
CA SER A 60 -6.95 11.96 -2.00
C SER A 60 -8.22 12.72 -2.35
N ALA A 61 -9.19 11.98 -2.88
CA ALA A 61 -10.60 12.37 -2.84
C ALA A 61 -11.06 12.68 -1.41
N TRP A 62 -12.13 13.47 -1.28
CA TRP A 62 -12.74 13.73 0.02
C TRP A 62 -13.42 12.47 0.56
N SER A 63 -13.44 12.28 1.87
CA SER A 63 -14.07 11.12 2.51
C SER A 63 -15.56 10.98 2.18
N SER A 64 -16.25 12.10 1.92
CA SER A 64 -17.65 12.11 1.50
C SER A 64 -17.88 11.57 0.08
N GLU A 65 -16.88 11.67 -0.80
CA GLU A 65 -16.98 11.21 -2.18
C GLU A 65 -16.93 9.67 -2.28
N ASN A 66 -16.46 9.00 -1.22
CA ASN A 66 -16.35 7.54 -1.14
C ASN A 66 -15.69 6.94 -2.40
N ASP A 67 -14.58 7.55 -2.84
CA ASP A 67 -13.85 7.04 -3.99
C ASP A 67 -13.31 5.63 -3.67
N THR A 68 -13.69 4.68 -4.52
CA THR A 68 -13.35 3.25 -4.43
C THR A 68 -12.71 2.76 -5.73
N PHE A 69 -12.24 3.68 -6.58
CA PHE A 69 -11.73 3.37 -7.92
C PHE A 69 -10.65 2.28 -7.91
N MET A 70 -9.63 2.42 -7.07
CA MET A 70 -8.51 1.46 -7.02
C MET A 70 -8.97 0.11 -6.47
N SER A 71 -9.76 0.11 -5.39
CA SER A 71 -10.30 -1.13 -4.84
C SER A 71 -11.23 -1.85 -5.83
N ASN A 72 -11.99 -1.13 -6.64
CA ASN A 72 -12.86 -1.73 -7.66
C ASN A 72 -12.06 -2.33 -8.82
N ILE A 73 -11.03 -1.65 -9.31
CA ILE A 73 -10.18 -2.17 -10.40
C ILE A 73 -9.40 -3.41 -9.95
N LEU A 74 -8.88 -3.41 -8.73
CA LEU A 74 -8.03 -4.50 -8.24
C LEU A 74 -8.82 -5.67 -7.65
N LYS A 75 -10.16 -5.60 -7.62
CA LYS A 75 -11.01 -6.58 -6.93
C LYS A 75 -10.77 -8.02 -7.42
N ASP A 76 -10.79 -8.22 -8.74
CA ASP A 76 -10.63 -9.55 -9.33
C ASP A 76 -9.18 -10.06 -9.20
N ALA A 77 -8.21 -9.16 -9.31
CA ALA A 77 -6.81 -9.48 -9.11
C ALA A 77 -6.53 -9.91 -7.65
N ARG A 78 -7.09 -9.20 -6.67
CA ARG A 78 -7.02 -9.55 -5.24
C ARG A 78 -7.68 -10.91 -4.98
N LYS A 79 -8.88 -11.13 -5.52
CA LYS A 79 -9.60 -12.41 -5.35
C LYS A 79 -8.79 -13.58 -5.89
N LYS A 80 -8.20 -13.44 -7.09
CA LYS A 80 -7.35 -14.47 -7.69
C LYS A 80 -6.08 -14.73 -6.88
N ALA A 81 -5.47 -13.68 -6.33
CA ALA A 81 -4.31 -13.82 -5.45
C ALA A 81 -4.67 -14.58 -4.16
N GLU A 82 -5.77 -14.22 -3.49
CA GLU A 82 -6.26 -14.92 -2.30
C GLU A 82 -6.61 -16.39 -2.57
N GLU A 83 -7.26 -16.69 -3.71
CA GLU A 83 -7.52 -18.06 -4.13
C GLU A 83 -6.20 -18.83 -4.33
N SER A 84 -5.20 -18.22 -4.97
CA SER A 84 -3.89 -18.86 -5.16
C SER A 84 -3.14 -19.11 -3.85
N GLU A 85 -3.20 -18.19 -2.88
CA GLU A 85 -2.58 -18.38 -1.56
C GLU A 85 -3.27 -19.49 -0.75
N LYS A 86 -4.58 -19.70 -0.94
CA LYS A 86 -5.29 -20.84 -0.32
C LYS A 86 -4.93 -22.18 -0.96
N ILE A 87 -4.64 -22.18 -2.25
CA ILE A 87 -4.33 -23.40 -3.03
C ILE A 87 -2.85 -23.79 -2.87
N SER A 88 -1.96 -22.81 -2.73
CA SER A 88 -0.52 -23.04 -2.63
C SER A 88 0.05 -22.29 -1.42
N PRO A 89 0.48 -23.00 -0.36
CA PRO A 89 1.16 -22.34 0.75
C PRO A 89 2.43 -21.66 0.25
N LYS A 90 2.75 -20.49 0.82
CA LYS A 90 3.99 -19.79 0.48
C LYS A 90 5.17 -20.74 0.70
N PRO A 91 6.03 -20.93 -0.32
CA PRO A 91 7.17 -21.80 -0.18
C PRO A 91 8.07 -21.29 0.95
N THR A 92 8.71 -22.21 1.66
CA THR A 92 9.63 -21.86 2.74
C THR A 92 10.88 -21.18 2.18
N GLU A 93 11.62 -20.46 3.03
CA GLU A 93 12.88 -19.81 2.62
C GLU A 93 13.88 -20.81 2.00
N GLU A 94 13.88 -22.05 2.48
CA GLU A 94 14.69 -23.14 1.93
C GLU A 94 14.26 -23.53 0.51
N GLU A 95 12.95 -23.61 0.24
CA GLU A 95 12.40 -23.90 -1.09
C GLU A 95 12.66 -22.76 -2.09
N ILE A 96 12.60 -21.51 -1.62
CA ILE A 96 12.94 -20.33 -2.41
C ILE A 96 14.43 -20.33 -2.77
N THR A 97 15.30 -20.58 -1.78
CA THR A 97 16.76 -20.62 -1.98
C THR A 97 17.14 -21.73 -2.95
N ARG A 98 16.55 -22.93 -2.79
CA ARG A 98 16.75 -24.06 -3.71
C ARG A 98 16.28 -23.75 -5.13
N SER A 99 15.13 -23.09 -5.27
CA SER A 99 14.60 -22.70 -6.59
C SER A 99 15.46 -21.64 -7.28
N LEU A 100 16.00 -20.68 -6.52
CA LEU A 100 16.93 -19.67 -7.03
C LEU A 100 18.24 -20.31 -7.47
N GLN A 101 18.80 -21.20 -6.65
CA GLN A 101 20.04 -21.91 -6.98
C GLN A 101 19.87 -22.79 -8.21
N ASN A 102 18.74 -23.47 -8.37
CA ASN A 102 18.45 -24.26 -9.57
C ASN A 102 18.25 -23.41 -10.84
N LYS A 103 17.70 -22.19 -10.71
CA LYS A 103 17.43 -21.31 -11.86
C LYS A 103 18.64 -20.48 -12.29
N PHE A 104 19.51 -20.13 -11.36
CA PHE A 104 20.60 -19.16 -11.58
C PHE A 104 22.00 -19.71 -11.22
N GLY A 105 22.11 -20.92 -10.69
CA GLY A 105 23.36 -21.49 -10.21
C GLY A 105 24.26 -22.14 -11.26
N GLU A 106 23.82 -22.31 -12.51
CA GLU A 106 24.64 -22.93 -13.56
C GLU A 106 25.14 -21.92 -14.61
N LYS A 107 26.23 -21.22 -14.27
CA LYS A 107 27.50 -21.14 -15.03
C LYS A 107 28.38 -19.98 -14.55
N VAL A 108 29.41 -20.33 -13.78
CA VAL A 108 30.76 -19.75 -13.94
C VAL A 108 31.71 -20.94 -14.08
N THR A 109 31.73 -21.54 -15.28
CA THR A 109 32.89 -22.33 -15.69
C THR A 109 33.98 -21.31 -16.02
N SER A 110 34.97 -21.26 -15.13
CA SER A 110 36.36 -20.88 -15.35
C SER A 110 36.72 -20.42 -16.77
N ASP A 111 36.92 -19.11 -16.94
CA ASP A 111 37.98 -18.60 -17.82
C ASP A 111 39.06 -18.02 -16.89
N SER A 112 39.81 -18.93 -16.29
CA SER A 112 41.18 -18.68 -15.83
C SER A 112 42.06 -19.51 -16.76
N GLU A 113 42.62 -18.88 -17.78
CA GLU A 113 43.89 -19.21 -18.48
C GLU A 113 43.87 -18.59 -19.89
N GLU A 114 44.44 -17.38 -20.02
CA GLU A 114 45.66 -17.09 -20.81
C GLU A 114 46.11 -15.63 -20.61
#